data_AF-A0A1A8WN75-F1
#
_entry.id   AF-A0A1A8WN75-F1
#
_cell.length_a   1.000
_cell.length_b   1.000
_cell.length_c   1.000
_cell.angle_alpha   90.00
_cell.angle_beta   90.00
_cell.angle_gamma   90.00
#
_symmetry.space_group_name_H-M   'P 1'
#
loop_
_entity.id
_entity.type
_entity.pdbx_description
1 polymer ?
#
loop_
_entity_poly.entity_id
_entity_poly.type
_entity_poly.pdbx_seq_one_letter_code
_entity_poly.pdbx_strand_id
1 'polypeptide(L)'
;SIVGIYTNKFSKHAQYAMCKRDMNNSFVIKHTVSDVTYTISNFISKNKDILSTNILKLLKVSKNNLIRSMYEGVEVSESLGRKNLVTFKYLENLKKISSYLKSTNIYFIKCIKPNENKEKNNFNKKKVFPQLFSLSIIETLNIKYFFQYKYTFSSFLSYYEYLDLVISNDSNLDEKTKVCMMLERNFDGNSYKVAIARGRGSGTGNNGNV
;
A
#
# COMPACT_ATOMS: atom_id res chain seq x y z
N SER A 1 -19.34 13.15 23.09
CA SER A 1 -19.29 13.07 21.61
C SER A 1 -18.29 12.00 21.17
N ILE A 2 -18.51 11.34 20.03
CA ILE A 2 -17.53 10.45 19.38
C ILE A 2 -16.18 11.15 19.21
N VAL A 3 -16.19 12.41 18.75
CA VAL A 3 -14.96 13.19 18.57
C VAL A 3 -14.20 13.33 19.89
N GLY A 4 -14.90 13.57 21.00
CA GLY A 4 -14.27 13.66 22.32
C GLY A 4 -13.54 12.38 22.73
N ILE A 5 -14.11 11.21 22.46
CA ILE A 5 -13.47 9.91 22.75
C ILE A 5 -12.17 9.75 21.94
N TYR A 6 -12.22 10.05 20.64
CA TYR A 6 -11.05 9.95 19.77
C TYR A 6 -9.99 11.00 20.11
N THR A 7 -10.40 12.23 20.42
CA THR A 7 -9.49 13.29 20.85
C THR A 7 -8.76 12.91 22.14
N ASN A 8 -9.47 12.38 23.14
CA ASN A 8 -8.82 11.94 24.38
C ASN A 8 -7.82 10.81 24.13
N LYS A 9 -8.17 9.86 23.26
CA LYS A 9 -7.33 8.70 22.95
C LYS A 9 -6.11 9.02 22.08
N PHE A 10 -6.27 9.90 21.09
CA PHE A 10 -5.27 10.14 20.05
C PHE A 10 -4.65 11.55 20.08
N SER A 11 -4.95 12.37 21.10
CA SER A 11 -4.38 13.72 21.26
C SER A 11 -2.86 13.79 21.15
N LYS A 12 -2.14 12.75 21.60
CA LYS A 12 -0.68 12.67 21.54
C LYS A 12 -0.13 12.12 20.22
N HIS A 13 -0.98 11.60 19.33
CA HIS A 13 -0.54 10.98 18.10
C HIS A 13 -0.22 12.05 17.05
N ALA A 14 0.96 12.00 16.44
CA ALA A 14 1.43 13.04 15.51
C ALA A 14 0.49 13.29 14.32
N GLN A 15 -0.23 12.25 13.88
CA GLN A 15 -1.14 12.30 12.74
C GLN A 15 -2.59 12.67 13.09
N TYR A 16 -2.90 12.93 14.36
CA TYR A 16 -4.23 13.36 14.78
C TYR A 16 -4.18 14.80 15.28
N ALA A 17 -5.17 15.60 14.90
CA ALA A 17 -5.33 16.95 15.40
C ALA A 17 -6.82 17.27 15.64
N MET A 18 -7.07 18.13 16.62
CA MET A 18 -8.41 18.61 16.93
C MET A 18 -8.82 19.74 15.98
N CYS A 19 -10.06 19.72 15.48
CA CYS A 19 -10.60 20.83 14.70
C CYS A 19 -10.99 21.98 15.65
N LYS A 20 -10.23 23.09 15.65
CA LYS A 20 -10.52 24.25 16.51
C LYS A 20 -11.85 24.96 16.18
N ARG A 21 -12.29 24.87 14.91
CA ARG A 21 -13.53 25.52 14.43
C ARG A 21 -14.80 24.77 14.83
N ASP A 22 -14.70 23.45 15.01
CA ASP A 22 -15.82 22.57 15.36
C ASP A 22 -15.30 21.38 16.15
N MET A 23 -15.07 21.61 17.45
CA MET A 23 -14.43 20.65 18.35
C MET A 23 -15.31 19.43 18.66
N ASN A 24 -16.63 19.56 18.48
CA ASN A 24 -17.58 18.53 18.90
C ASN A 24 -17.96 17.59 17.76
N ASN A 25 -17.94 18.06 16.50
CA ASN A 25 -18.35 17.27 15.35
C ASN A 25 -17.28 17.09 14.28
N SER A 26 -16.10 17.72 14.42
CA SER A 26 -15.04 17.58 13.43
C SER A 26 -13.67 17.26 14.04
N PHE A 27 -12.85 16.52 13.30
CA PHE A 27 -11.47 16.20 13.65
C PHE A 27 -10.57 16.27 12.43
N VAL A 28 -9.27 16.35 12.62
CA VAL A 28 -8.28 16.49 11.56
C VAL A 28 -7.35 15.29 11.58
N ILE A 29 -7.13 14.69 10.42
CA ILE A 29 -6.08 13.69 10.22
C ILE A 29 -5.00 14.32 9.35
N LYS A 30 -3.76 14.27 9.83
CA LYS A 30 -2.59 14.70 9.07
C LYS A 30 -2.16 13.55 8.16
N HIS A 31 -2.58 13.61 6.90
CA HIS A 31 -2.11 12.68 5.89
C HIS A 31 -0.69 13.05 5.47
N THR A 32 -0.06 12.19 4.67
CA THR A 32 1.33 12.38 4.22
C THR A 32 1.56 13.73 3.54
N VAL A 33 0.54 14.29 2.88
CA VAL A 33 0.70 15.52 2.08
C VAL A 33 -0.29 16.63 2.44
N SER A 34 -1.30 16.33 3.25
CA SER A 34 -2.22 17.37 3.71
C SER A 34 -2.98 16.99 4.96
N ASP A 35 -3.35 18.02 5.72
CA ASP A 35 -4.28 17.91 6.84
C ASP A 35 -5.71 17.94 6.28
N VAL A 36 -6.46 16.87 6.55
CA VAL A 36 -7.84 16.73 6.09
C VAL A 36 -8.77 16.77 7.28
N THR A 37 -9.72 17.71 7.25
CA THR A 37 -10.79 17.82 8.25
C THR A 37 -11.94 16.92 7.87
N TYR A 38 -12.36 16.06 8.81
CA TYR A 38 -13.50 15.18 8.69
C TYR A 38 -14.59 15.62 9.67
N THR A 39 -15.83 15.57 9.21
CA THR A 39 -17.02 15.82 10.06
C THR A 39 -17.73 14.50 10.31
N ILE A 40 -18.09 14.22 11.57
CA ILE A 40 -18.69 12.94 11.98
C ILE A 40 -20.17 12.77 11.61
N SER A 41 -20.76 13.79 10.97
CA SER A 41 -22.15 13.76 10.52
C SER A 41 -22.44 12.49 9.72
N ASN A 42 -23.42 11.72 10.19
CA ASN A 42 -23.85 10.45 9.59
C ASN A 42 -22.76 9.34 9.53
N PHE A 43 -21.68 9.42 10.30
CA PHE A 43 -20.65 8.37 10.31
C PHE A 43 -21.22 7.02 10.76
N ILE A 44 -22.02 7.02 11.83
CA ILE A 44 -22.59 5.78 12.37
C ILE A 44 -23.64 5.21 11.42
N SER A 45 -24.54 6.04 10.88
CA SER A 45 -25.58 5.60 9.96
C SER A 45 -24.98 5.04 8.68
N LYS A 46 -24.03 5.75 8.05
CA LYS A 46 -23.30 5.26 6.87
C LYS A 46 -22.55 3.95 7.13
N ASN A 47 -21.96 3.78 8.31
CA ASN A 47 -21.23 2.56 8.65
C ASN A 47 -22.15 1.35 8.97
N LYS A 48 -23.41 1.63 9.33
CA LYS A 48 -24.46 0.63 9.59
C LYS A 48 -25.41 0.44 8.39
N ASP A 49 -25.13 1.10 7.26
CA ASP A 49 -25.97 1.06 6.07
C ASP A 49 -25.81 -0.27 5.34
N ILE A 50 -26.42 -1.29 5.90
CA ILE A 50 -26.38 -2.68 5.44
C ILE A 50 -27.82 -3.10 5.19
N LEU A 51 -28.04 -3.88 4.14
CA LEU A 51 -29.36 -4.38 3.81
C LEU A 51 -29.96 -5.16 4.99
N SER A 52 -31.20 -4.83 5.34
CA SER A 52 -31.97 -5.56 6.35
C SER A 52 -32.05 -7.05 6.02
N THR A 53 -31.95 -7.90 7.04
CA THR A 53 -32.03 -9.35 6.89
C THR A 53 -33.35 -9.81 6.27
N ASN A 54 -34.46 -9.12 6.55
CA ASN A 54 -35.76 -9.44 5.97
C ASN A 54 -35.77 -9.19 4.46
N ILE A 55 -35.18 -8.08 4.02
CA ILE A 55 -35.06 -7.77 2.59
C ILE A 55 -34.12 -8.74 1.92
N LEU A 56 -32.99 -9.07 2.56
CA LEU A 56 -32.04 -10.06 2.04
C LEU A 56 -32.68 -11.45 1.86
N LYS A 57 -33.46 -11.91 2.85
CA LYS A 57 -34.24 -13.16 2.76
C LYS A 57 -35.18 -13.11 1.55
N LEU A 58 -35.94 -12.01 1.38
CA LEU A 58 -36.84 -11.83 0.24
C LEU A 58 -36.12 -11.89 -1.11
N LEU A 59 -34.97 -11.22 -1.25
CA LEU A 59 -34.20 -11.19 -2.49
C LEU A 59 -33.67 -12.57 -2.87
N LYS A 60 -33.28 -13.39 -1.89
CA LYS A 60 -32.81 -14.77 -2.13
C LYS A 60 -33.90 -15.70 -2.66
N VAL A 61 -35.17 -15.49 -2.28
CA VAL A 61 -36.32 -16.28 -2.78
C VAL A 61 -36.99 -15.65 -4.01
N SER A 62 -36.39 -14.60 -4.59
CA SER A 62 -36.92 -13.97 -5.79
C SER A 62 -37.10 -14.97 -6.92
N LYS A 63 -38.24 -14.87 -7.63
CA LYS A 63 -38.51 -15.65 -8.84
C LYS A 63 -37.59 -15.26 -10.00
N ASN A 64 -36.98 -14.08 -9.94
CA ASN A 64 -36.03 -13.63 -10.94
C ASN A 64 -34.65 -14.25 -10.68
N ASN A 65 -34.18 -15.05 -11.64
CA ASN A 65 -32.89 -15.76 -11.54
C ASN A 65 -31.70 -14.83 -11.30
N LEU A 66 -31.67 -13.66 -11.95
CA LEU A 66 -30.59 -12.70 -11.82
C LEU A 66 -30.54 -12.07 -10.43
N ILE A 67 -31.71 -11.75 -9.85
CA ILE A 67 -31.78 -11.22 -8.49
C ILE A 67 -31.28 -12.29 -7.50
N ARG A 68 -31.75 -13.53 -7.65
CA ARG A 68 -31.33 -14.63 -6.79
C ARG A 68 -29.82 -14.88 -6.84
N SER A 69 -29.22 -14.89 -8.04
CA SER A 69 -27.78 -15.14 -8.21
C SER A 69 -26.90 -14.04 -7.60
N MET A 70 -27.36 -12.78 -7.56
CA MET A 70 -26.61 -11.68 -6.93
C MET A 70 -26.43 -11.87 -5.41
N TYR A 71 -27.31 -12.61 -4.74
CA TYR A 71 -27.34 -12.74 -3.28
C TYR A 71 -27.12 -14.16 -2.77
N GLU A 72 -26.80 -15.12 -3.65
CA GLU A 72 -26.66 -16.54 -3.32
C GLU A 72 -25.63 -16.77 -2.20
N GLY A 73 -24.42 -16.21 -2.33
CA GLY A 73 -23.33 -16.32 -1.35
C GLY A 73 -23.34 -15.32 -0.19
N VAL A 74 -24.36 -14.48 -0.05
CA VAL A 74 -24.42 -13.48 1.03
C VAL A 74 -24.98 -14.11 2.30
N GLU A 75 -24.17 -14.24 3.36
CA GLU A 75 -24.67 -14.77 4.65
C GLU A 75 -25.71 -13.84 5.28
N VAL A 76 -26.84 -14.43 5.70
CA VAL A 76 -27.89 -13.72 6.44
C VAL A 76 -27.51 -13.73 7.93
N SER A 77 -26.75 -12.74 8.38
CA SER A 77 -26.46 -12.57 9.80
C SER A 77 -27.50 -11.67 10.45
N GLU A 78 -28.27 -12.20 11.40
CA GLU A 78 -29.24 -11.43 12.20
C GLU A 78 -28.58 -10.53 13.25
N SER A 79 -27.30 -10.74 13.55
CA SER A 79 -26.57 -9.86 14.47
C SER A 79 -25.97 -8.63 13.76
N LEU A 80 -26.18 -7.44 14.33
CA LEU A 80 -25.41 -6.22 14.04
C LEU A 80 -23.97 -6.29 14.59
N GLY A 81 -23.38 -7.49 14.57
CA GLY A 81 -22.02 -7.73 15.05
C GLY A 81 -21.00 -6.87 14.29
N ARG A 82 -19.86 -6.59 14.94
CA ARG A 82 -18.76 -5.77 14.41
C ARG A 82 -18.35 -6.15 12.97
N LYS A 83 -18.48 -7.44 12.61
CA LYS A 83 -18.16 -8.00 11.30
C LYS A 83 -19.08 -7.52 10.16
N ASN A 84 -20.29 -7.06 10.48
CA ASN A 84 -21.26 -6.64 9.48
C ASN A 84 -21.13 -5.17 9.07
N LEU A 85 -20.38 -4.36 9.83
CA LEU A 85 -20.16 -2.94 9.53
C LEU A 85 -19.43 -2.72 8.19
N VAL A 86 -19.84 -1.69 7.46
CA VAL A 86 -19.26 -1.33 6.14
C VAL A 86 -17.75 -1.15 6.24
N THR A 87 -17.29 -0.38 7.23
CA THR A 87 -15.86 -0.12 7.45
C THR A 87 -15.08 -1.39 7.82
N PHE A 88 -15.69 -2.34 8.54
CA PHE A 88 -15.01 -3.58 8.89
C PHE A 88 -14.74 -4.43 7.64
N LYS A 89 -15.78 -4.65 6.82
CA LYS A 89 -15.66 -5.38 5.54
C LYS A 89 -14.69 -4.69 4.58
N TYR A 90 -14.75 -3.36 4.51
CA TYR A 90 -13.80 -2.56 3.72
C TYR A 90 -12.35 -2.76 4.15
N LEU A 91 -12.07 -2.71 5.46
CA LEU A 91 -10.72 -2.93 6.00
C LEU A 91 -10.22 -4.36 5.78
N GLU A 92 -11.07 -5.38 5.90
CA GLU A 92 -10.69 -6.76 5.55
C GLU A 92 -10.32 -6.88 4.07
N ASN A 93 -11.15 -6.32 3.17
CA ASN A 93 -10.88 -6.34 1.74
C ASN A 93 -9.58 -5.61 1.40
N LEU A 94 -9.33 -4.44 2.00
CA LEU A 94 -8.07 -3.73 1.84
C LEU A 94 -6.87 -4.55 2.32
N LYS A 95 -6.97 -5.25 3.45
CA LYS A 95 -5.90 -6.13 3.95
C LYS A 95 -5.61 -7.27 2.97
N LYS A 96 -6.66 -7.91 2.44
CA LYS A 96 -6.52 -8.98 1.44
C LYS A 96 -5.82 -8.46 0.18
N ILE A 97 -6.29 -7.36 -0.38
CA ILE A 97 -5.68 -6.72 -1.56
C ILE A 97 -4.23 -6.32 -1.28
N SER A 98 -3.94 -5.73 -0.11
CA SER A 98 -2.58 -5.36 0.27
C SER A 98 -1.65 -6.58 0.36
N SER A 99 -2.15 -7.71 0.87
CA SER A 99 -1.39 -8.96 0.92
C SER A 99 -1.06 -9.47 -0.49
N TYR A 100 -2.05 -9.49 -1.40
CA TYR A 100 -1.84 -9.91 -2.78
C TYR A 100 -0.87 -9.01 -3.54
N LEU A 101 -0.95 -7.69 -3.34
CA LEU A 101 -0.01 -6.76 -3.97
C LEU A 101 1.42 -6.99 -3.47
N LYS A 102 1.60 -7.24 -2.16
CA LYS A 102 2.92 -7.49 -1.56
C LYS A 102 3.58 -8.78 -2.05
N SER A 103 2.82 -9.76 -2.53
CA SER A 103 3.38 -11.00 -3.12
C SER A 103 3.71 -10.88 -4.61
N THR A 104 3.55 -9.70 -5.21
CA THR A 104 3.78 -9.47 -6.64
C THR A 104 4.81 -8.36 -6.86
N ASN A 105 5.35 -8.30 -8.08
CA ASN A 105 6.15 -7.16 -8.51
C ASN A 105 5.21 -5.97 -8.79
N ILE A 106 5.32 -4.92 -7.98
CA ILE A 106 4.44 -3.74 -8.05
C ILE A 106 5.03 -2.69 -8.98
N TYR A 107 4.24 -2.26 -9.96
CA TYR A 107 4.54 -1.11 -10.82
C TYR A 107 3.59 0.04 -10.49
N PHE A 108 4.14 1.26 -10.37
CA PHE A 108 3.36 2.44 -9.99
C PHE A 108 3.18 3.38 -11.19
N ILE A 109 1.93 3.61 -11.58
CA ILE A 109 1.55 4.66 -12.55
C ILE A 109 1.01 5.86 -11.76
N LYS A 110 1.60 7.04 -11.95
CA LYS A 110 1.21 8.28 -11.27
C LYS A 110 0.54 9.22 -12.27
N CYS A 111 -0.77 9.41 -12.14
CA CYS A 111 -1.54 10.28 -13.02
C CYS A 111 -1.57 11.71 -12.48
N ILE A 112 -1.31 12.70 -13.34
CA ILE A 112 -1.34 14.13 -13.00
C ILE A 112 -2.50 14.80 -13.74
N LYS A 113 -3.31 15.58 -13.03
CA LYS A 113 -4.36 16.43 -13.62
C LYS A 113 -3.76 17.80 -14.00
N PRO A 114 -3.61 18.13 -15.30
CA PRO A 114 -2.90 19.34 -15.72
C PRO A 114 -3.70 20.63 -15.52
N ASN A 115 -5.03 20.56 -15.60
CA ASN A 115 -5.95 21.67 -15.38
C ASN A 115 -7.33 21.18 -14.89
N GLU A 116 -8.13 22.07 -14.29
CA GLU A 116 -9.50 21.77 -13.83
C GLU A 116 -10.53 21.82 -14.96
N ASN A 117 -10.28 22.61 -16.00
CA ASN A 117 -11.21 22.90 -17.10
C ASN A 117 -11.36 21.74 -18.10
N LYS A 118 -10.55 20.67 -17.97
CA LYS A 118 -10.49 19.53 -18.89
C LYS A 118 -10.09 19.93 -20.32
N GLU A 119 -9.29 20.99 -20.44
CA GLU A 119 -8.81 21.49 -21.73
C GLU A 119 -7.50 20.79 -22.14
N LYS A 120 -7.38 20.44 -23.42
CA LYS A 120 -6.11 19.95 -23.99
C LYS A 120 -5.07 21.08 -24.00
N ASN A 121 -3.79 20.74 -23.86
CA ASN A 121 -2.65 21.66 -23.92
C ASN A 121 -2.66 22.82 -22.90
N ASN A 122 -3.53 22.78 -21.89
CA ASN A 122 -3.57 23.77 -20.82
C ASN A 122 -2.88 23.22 -19.56
N PHE A 123 -1.70 23.75 -19.24
CA PHE A 123 -0.89 23.30 -18.10
C PHE A 123 -0.88 24.34 -16.98
N ASN A 124 -1.58 24.05 -15.89
CA ASN A 124 -1.60 24.91 -14.71
C ASN A 124 -0.52 24.49 -13.69
N LYS A 125 0.61 25.19 -13.71
CA LYS A 125 1.74 24.96 -12.80
C LYS A 125 1.33 24.97 -11.32
N LYS A 126 0.49 25.93 -10.90
CA LYS A 126 0.03 26.08 -9.51
C LYS A 126 -0.76 24.86 -9.05
N LYS A 127 -1.47 24.20 -9.96
CA LYS A 127 -2.26 23.00 -9.66
C LYS A 127 -1.44 21.71 -9.74
N VAL A 128 -0.50 21.62 -10.68
CA VAL A 128 0.34 20.44 -10.86
C VAL A 128 1.39 20.33 -9.76
N PHE A 129 1.98 21.45 -9.33
CA PHE A 129 3.07 21.43 -8.35
C PHE A 129 2.74 20.69 -7.03
N PRO A 130 1.60 20.96 -6.35
CA PRO A 130 1.21 20.20 -5.16
C PRO A 130 0.99 18.70 -5.43
N GLN A 131 0.54 18.32 -6.63
CA GLN A 131 0.34 16.92 -6.99
C GLN A 131 1.66 16.14 -7.03
N LEU A 132 2.78 16.79 -7.37
CA LEU A 132 4.09 16.12 -7.40
C LEU A 132 4.49 15.61 -6.02
N PHE A 133 4.17 16.34 -4.95
CA PHE A 133 4.35 15.90 -3.57
C PHE A 133 3.28 14.88 -3.16
N SER A 134 2.00 15.14 -3.48
CA SER A 134 0.88 14.23 -3.14
C SER A 134 1.03 12.83 -3.72
N LEU A 135 1.65 12.73 -4.90
CA LEU A 135 1.93 11.49 -5.60
C LEU A 135 3.30 10.90 -5.26
N SER A 136 4.08 11.59 -4.42
CA SER A 136 5.44 11.27 -4.00
C SER A 136 6.45 11.15 -5.14
N ILE A 137 6.27 11.95 -6.20
CA ILE A 137 7.13 11.91 -7.39
C ILE A 137 8.52 12.46 -7.06
N ILE A 138 8.60 13.57 -6.33
CA ILE A 138 9.87 14.21 -5.96
C ILE A 138 10.68 13.31 -5.02
N GLU A 139 10.03 12.71 -4.04
CA GLU A 139 10.62 11.76 -3.09
C GLU A 139 11.13 10.52 -3.82
N THR A 140 10.39 10.02 -4.81
CA THR A 140 10.82 8.88 -5.63
C THR A 140 12.07 9.21 -6.46
N LEU A 141 12.17 10.43 -7.01
CA LEU A 141 13.37 10.87 -7.73
C LEU A 141 14.59 10.90 -6.81
N ASN A 142 14.43 11.35 -5.56
CA ASN A 142 15.50 11.36 -4.58
C ASN A 142 15.97 9.96 -4.16
N ILE A 143 15.05 8.96 -4.10
CA ILE A 143 15.40 7.58 -3.75
C ILE A 143 16.19 6.88 -4.87
N LYS A 144 15.92 7.23 -6.14
CA LYS A 144 16.57 6.59 -7.31
C LYS A 144 18.08 6.83 -7.43
N TYR A 145 18.68 7.69 -6.60
CA TYR A 145 20.13 7.94 -6.56
C TYR A 145 20.93 6.89 -5.78
N PHE A 146 20.29 5.93 -5.11
CA PHE A 146 20.97 4.84 -4.41
C PHE A 146 20.61 3.49 -5.03
N PHE A 147 21.56 2.85 -5.71
CA PHE A 147 21.55 1.47 -6.25
C PHE A 147 20.15 0.91 -6.57
N GLN A 148 19.73 1.11 -7.82
CA GLN A 148 18.36 0.82 -8.28
C GLN A 148 18.00 -0.66 -8.24
N TYR A 149 18.96 -1.52 -8.54
CA TYR A 149 18.78 -2.96 -8.57
C TYR A 149 19.21 -3.55 -7.24
N LYS A 150 18.37 -4.43 -6.70
CA LYS A 150 18.62 -5.16 -5.46
C LYS A 150 18.38 -6.63 -5.74
N TYR A 151 19.42 -7.43 -5.57
CA TYR A 151 19.35 -8.87 -5.77
C TYR A 151 19.78 -9.59 -4.50
N THR A 152 19.16 -10.72 -4.20
CA THR A 152 19.82 -11.69 -3.31
C THR A 152 21.00 -12.30 -4.06
N PHE A 153 21.99 -12.85 -3.35
CA PHE A 153 23.13 -13.52 -4.01
C PHE A 153 22.67 -14.60 -5.01
N SER A 154 21.76 -15.47 -4.57
CA SER A 154 21.17 -16.51 -5.41
C SER A 154 20.48 -15.95 -6.67
N SER A 155 19.64 -14.92 -6.54
CA SER A 155 18.96 -14.31 -7.70
C SER A 155 19.93 -13.60 -8.64
N PHE A 156 21.00 -12.99 -8.11
CA PHE A 156 22.03 -12.36 -8.92
C PHE A 156 22.77 -13.41 -9.76
N LEU A 157 23.22 -14.51 -9.14
CA LEU A 157 23.94 -15.59 -9.82
C LEU A 157 23.09 -16.26 -10.91
N SER A 158 21.80 -16.48 -10.63
CA SER A 158 20.89 -17.04 -11.64
C SER A 158 20.63 -16.07 -12.81
N TYR A 159 20.53 -14.77 -12.53
CA TYR A 159 20.24 -13.77 -13.57
C TYR A 159 21.47 -13.40 -14.41
N TYR A 160 22.65 -13.35 -13.78
CA TYR A 160 23.93 -12.96 -14.39
C TYR A 160 24.89 -14.15 -14.53
N GLU A 161 24.37 -15.37 -14.67
CA GLU A 161 25.18 -16.61 -14.78
C GLU A 161 26.25 -16.51 -15.88
N TYR A 162 25.87 -15.90 -17.01
CA TYR A 162 26.73 -15.74 -18.18
C TYR A 162 27.76 -14.61 -18.06
N LEU A 163 27.75 -13.83 -16.98
CA LEU A 163 28.71 -12.74 -16.77
C LEU A 163 30.12 -13.29 -16.51
N ASP A 164 30.24 -14.39 -15.78
CA ASP A 164 31.49 -15.11 -15.54
C ASP A 164 31.21 -16.59 -15.25
N LEU A 165 31.17 -17.39 -16.32
CA LEU A 165 30.86 -18.83 -16.25
C LEU A 165 31.86 -19.62 -15.41
N VAL A 166 33.10 -19.14 -15.25
CA VAL A 166 34.13 -19.82 -14.47
C VAL A 166 33.82 -19.72 -12.98
N ILE A 167 33.47 -18.51 -12.52
CA ILE A 167 33.13 -18.27 -11.11
C ILE A 167 31.76 -18.84 -10.76
N SER A 168 30.80 -18.78 -11.69
CA SER A 168 29.45 -19.30 -11.47
C SER A 168 29.46 -20.82 -11.21
N ASN A 169 30.23 -21.57 -12.00
CA ASN A 169 30.31 -23.03 -11.93
C ASN A 169 31.23 -23.59 -10.83
N ASP A 170 32.01 -22.75 -10.14
CA ASP A 170 32.91 -23.21 -9.08
C ASP A 170 32.12 -23.71 -7.86
N SER A 171 32.15 -25.01 -7.58
CA SER A 171 31.39 -25.60 -6.47
C SER A 171 31.97 -25.29 -5.09
N ASN A 172 33.21 -24.80 -5.02
CA ASN A 172 33.93 -24.60 -3.77
C ASN A 172 33.70 -23.23 -3.13
N LEU A 173 33.11 -22.29 -3.88
CA LEU A 173 32.87 -20.92 -3.43
C LEU A 173 31.44 -20.74 -2.92
N ASP A 174 31.29 -19.98 -1.83
CA ASP A 174 29.97 -19.57 -1.35
C ASP A 174 29.35 -18.52 -2.30
N GLU A 175 28.02 -18.40 -2.27
CA GLU A 175 27.30 -17.49 -3.18
C GLU A 175 27.78 -16.04 -3.03
N LYS A 176 28.13 -15.63 -1.81
CA LYS A 176 28.62 -14.28 -1.53
C LYS A 176 29.97 -14.02 -2.22
N THR A 177 30.94 -14.93 -2.08
CA THR A 177 32.28 -14.76 -2.67
C THR A 177 32.18 -14.79 -4.19
N LYS A 178 31.34 -15.67 -4.76
CA LYS A 178 31.08 -15.69 -6.21
C LYS A 178 30.60 -14.34 -6.72
N VAL A 179 29.61 -13.74 -6.07
CA VAL A 179 29.08 -12.44 -6.48
C VAL A 179 30.10 -11.32 -6.28
N CYS A 180 30.83 -11.30 -5.17
CA CYS A 180 31.90 -10.31 -4.97
C CYS A 180 32.95 -10.36 -6.08
N MET A 181 33.45 -11.55 -6.40
CA MET A 181 34.47 -11.72 -7.45
C MET A 181 33.93 -11.36 -8.84
N MET A 182 32.68 -11.75 -9.15
CA MET A 182 32.02 -11.35 -10.41
C MET A 182 31.91 -9.82 -10.53
N LEU A 183 31.58 -9.14 -9.44
CA LEU A 183 31.43 -7.68 -9.42
C LEU A 183 32.78 -6.98 -9.52
N GLU A 184 33.78 -7.41 -8.76
CA GLU A 184 35.14 -6.83 -8.75
C GLU A 184 35.85 -6.96 -10.11
N ARG A 185 35.58 -8.04 -10.87
CA ARG A 185 36.19 -8.24 -12.19
C ARG A 185 35.54 -7.43 -13.31
N ASN A 186 34.24 -7.14 -13.20
CA ASN A 186 33.44 -6.60 -14.31
C ASN A 186 32.95 -5.16 -14.09
N PHE A 187 33.00 -4.64 -12.85
CA PHE A 187 32.41 -3.35 -12.49
C PHE A 187 33.34 -2.52 -11.59
N ASP A 188 33.23 -1.20 -11.70
CA ASP A 188 33.94 -0.27 -10.83
C ASP A 188 33.40 -0.31 -9.40
N GLY A 189 34.27 -0.15 -8.39
CA GLY A 189 33.89 -0.22 -6.97
C GLY A 189 32.84 0.80 -6.50
N ASN A 190 32.53 1.82 -7.31
CA ASN A 190 31.48 2.80 -7.03
C ASN A 190 30.10 2.41 -7.61
N SER A 191 30.03 1.45 -8.54
CA SER A 191 28.77 1.08 -9.20
C SER A 191 27.99 -0.03 -8.49
N TYR A 192 28.57 -0.68 -7.47
CA TYR A 192 27.90 -1.70 -6.68
C TYR A 192 28.15 -1.55 -5.18
N LYS A 193 27.29 -2.17 -4.37
CA LYS A 193 27.54 -2.42 -2.95
C LYS A 193 27.11 -3.83 -2.61
N VAL A 194 27.80 -4.44 -1.66
CA VAL A 194 27.46 -5.76 -1.13
C VAL A 194 27.07 -5.59 0.33
N ALA A 195 25.88 -6.01 0.72
CA ALA A 195 25.38 -5.89 2.08
C ALA A 195 24.76 -7.20 2.58
N ILE A 196 24.70 -7.37 3.91
CA ILE A 196 23.95 -8.47 4.51
C ILE A 196 22.56 -7.94 4.85
N ALA A 197 21.50 -8.55 4.29
CA ALA A 197 20.14 -8.15 4.62
C ALA A 197 19.79 -8.67 6.01
N ARG A 198 19.71 -7.78 7.00
CA ARG A 198 19.09 -8.12 8.30
C ARG A 198 17.58 -8.16 8.13
N GLY A 199 17.05 -9.32 7.75
CA GLY A 199 15.62 -9.56 7.69
C GLY A 199 14.97 -9.36 9.06
N ARG A 200 13.97 -8.48 9.15
CA ARG A 200 13.06 -8.45 10.32
C ARG A 200 12.12 -9.66 10.22
N GLY A 201 12.50 -10.73 10.92
CA GLY A 201 11.60 -11.76 11.44
C GLY A 201 11.14 -12.85 10.47
N SER A 202 11.87 -13.97 10.46
CA SER A 202 11.42 -15.32 10.86
C SER A 202 12.18 -16.40 10.08
N GLY A 203 12.93 -17.23 10.82
CA GLY A 203 13.38 -18.56 10.39
C GLY A 203 14.41 -18.64 9.25
N THR A 204 15.66 -18.95 9.61
CA THR A 204 16.67 -19.67 8.81
C THR A 204 16.96 -19.16 7.40
N GLY A 205 18.06 -18.43 7.25
CA GLY A 205 18.69 -18.16 5.96
C GLY A 205 19.47 -16.84 5.98
N ASN A 206 20.79 -16.92 5.92
CA ASN A 206 21.70 -15.78 5.88
C ASN A 206 21.64 -15.15 4.47
N ASN A 207 20.51 -14.54 4.12
CA ASN A 207 20.29 -14.00 2.78
C ASN A 207 20.86 -12.58 2.71
N GLY A 208 22.09 -12.44 2.20
CA GLY A 208 22.64 -11.14 1.86
C GLY A 208 22.01 -10.55 0.61
N ASN A 209 22.05 -9.22 0.51
CA ASN A 209 21.56 -8.47 -0.65
C ASN A 209 22.73 -7.71 -1.29
N VAL A 210 22.79 -7.75 -2.62
CA VAL A 210 23.61 -6.91 -3.49
C VAL A 210 22.75 -5.72 -3.91
#